data_AF-A0A6P6F5G6-F1
#
_entry.id   AF-A0A6P6F5G6-F1
#
_cell.length_a   1.000
_cell.length_b   1.000
_cell.length_c   1.000
_cell.angle_alpha   90.00
_cell.angle_beta   90.00
_cell.angle_gamma   90.00
#
_symmetry.space_group_name_H-M   'P 1'
#
loop_
_entity.id
_entity.type
_entity.pdbx_description
1 polymer ?
#
loop_
_entity_poly.entity_id
_entity_poly.type
_entity_poly.pdbx_seq_one_letter_code
_entity_poly.pdbx_strand_id
1 'polypeptide(L)' 'MACTVEPLVKKIFKGVLVAGLKGVFGAYFLFNKMNTSQDFRKTMNKKFLFILEVYYKSIEQSGIYGTRL' A
#
# COMPACT_ATOMS: atom_id res chain seq x y z
N MET A 1 22.81 -31.17 -18.51
CA MET A 1 21.60 -31.11 -17.66
C MET A 1 21.49 -29.71 -17.05
N ALA A 2 21.10 -28.70 -17.83
CA ALA A 2 21.04 -27.29 -17.42
C ALA A 2 19.63 -26.68 -17.55
N CYS A 3 18.68 -27.41 -18.13
CA CYS A 3 17.43 -26.83 -18.63
C CYS A 3 16.26 -26.82 -17.63
N THR A 4 16.44 -27.25 -16.37
CA THR A 4 15.31 -27.43 -15.43
C THR A 4 15.13 -26.26 -14.46
N VAL A 5 16.17 -25.46 -14.21
CA VAL A 5 16.15 -24.39 -13.18
C VAL A 5 15.62 -23.05 -13.70
N GLU A 6 15.90 -22.71 -14.96
CA GLU A 6 15.43 -21.48 -15.59
C GLU A 6 13.90 -21.32 -15.65
N PRO A 7 13.11 -22.34 -16.06
CA PRO A 7 11.65 -22.21 -16.11
C PRO A 7 11.03 -22.09 -14.71
N LEU A 8 11.63 -22.72 -13.70
CA LEU A 8 11.16 -22.63 -12.31
C LEU A 8 11.40 -21.23 -11.72
N VAL A 9 12.61 -20.68 -11.89
CA VAL A 9 12.96 -19.33 -11.43
C VAL A 9 12.08 -18.27 -12.10
N LYS A 10 11.85 -18.38 -13.42
CA LYS A 10 10.94 -17.46 -14.15
C LYS A 10 9.51 -17.50 -13.60
N LYS A 11 9.02 -18.68 -13.21
CA LYS A 11 7.66 -18.84 -12.64
C LYS A 11 7.56 -18.21 -11.25
N ILE A 12 8.58 -18.41 -10.40
CA ILE A 12 8.65 -17.80 -9.07
C ILE A 12 8.78 -16.29 -9.18
N PHE A 13 9.68 -15.78 -10.03
CA PHE A 13 9.87 -14.36 -10.26
C PHE A 13 8.59 -13.67 -10.73
N LYS A 14 7.85 -14.29 -11.66
CA LYS A 14 6.54 -13.77 -12.09
C LYS A 14 5.54 -13.73 -10.94
N GLY A 15 5.51 -14.74 -10.09
CA GLY A 15 4.68 -14.78 -8.88
C GLY A 15 5.02 -13.65 -7.91
N VAL A 16 6.31 -13.45 -7.63
CA VAL A 16 6.83 -12.37 -6.77
C VAL A 16 6.50 -11.01 -7.37
N LEU A 17 6.66 -10.83 -8.68
CA LEU A 17 6.32 -9.58 -9.36
C LEU A 17 4.83 -9.26 -9.23
N VAL A 18 3.96 -10.24 -9.48
CA VAL A 18 2.50 -10.05 -9.33
C VAL A 18 2.13 -9.77 -7.88
N ALA A 19 2.73 -10.47 -6.91
CA ALA A 19 2.49 -10.24 -5.49
C ALA A 19 2.94 -8.83 -5.06
N GLY A 20 4.11 -8.38 -5.52
CA GLY A 20 4.62 -7.03 -5.29
C GLY A 20 3.71 -5.96 -5.86
N LEU A 21 3.26 -6.12 -7.11
CA LEU A 21 2.31 -5.21 -7.75
C LEU A 21 0.97 -5.15 -6.99
N LYS A 22 0.45 -6.29 -6.53
CA LYS A 22 -0.77 -6.32 -5.71
C LYS A 22 -0.58 -5.62 -4.36
N GLY A 23 0.59 -5.77 -3.74
CA GLY A 23 0.93 -5.08 -2.49
C GLY A 23 0.95 -3.56 -2.66
N VAL A 24 1.68 -3.06 -3.67
CA VAL A 24 1.74 -1.62 -3.98
C VAL A 24 0.37 -1.08 -4.35
N PHE A 25 -0.39 -1.82 -5.17
CA PHE A 25 -1.74 -1.42 -5.55
C PHE A 25 -2.69 -1.34 -4.35
N GLY A 26 -2.62 -2.31 -3.43
CA GLY A 26 -3.39 -2.30 -2.19
C GLY A 26 -3.07 -1.10 -1.31
N ALA A 27 -1.78 -0.81 -1.12
CA ALA A 27 -1.33 0.36 -0.35
C ALA A 27 -1.78 1.67 -1.01
N TYR A 28 -1.62 1.80 -2.33
CA TYR A 28 -2.06 2.97 -3.08
C TYR A 28 -3.58 3.16 -3.00
N PHE A 29 -4.35 2.09 -3.19
CA PHE A 29 -5.81 2.15 -3.09
C PHE A 29 -6.27 2.57 -1.69
N LEU A 30 -5.64 2.04 -0.65
CA LEU A 30 -5.92 2.42 0.73
C LEU A 30 -5.63 3.91 0.96
N PHE A 31 -4.46 4.37 0.55
CA PHE A 31 -4.03 5.76 0.70
C PHE A 31 -4.95 6.73 -0.07
N ASN A 32 -5.29 6.38 -1.32
CA ASN A 32 -6.20 7.15 -2.15
C ASN A 32 -7.59 7.21 -1.54
N LYS A 33 -8.11 6.10 -1.03
CA LYS A 33 -9.43 6.04 -0.39
C LYS A 33 -9.49 6.82 0.92
N MET A 34 -8.42 6.80 1.72
CA MET A 34 -8.27 7.65 2.90
C MET A 34 -8.14 9.14 2.56
N ASN A 35 -7.66 9.49 1.36
CA ASN A 35 -7.56 10.87 0.91
C ASN A 35 -8.89 11.40 0.35
N THR A 36 -9.59 10.61 -0.45
CA THR A 36 -10.84 11.03 -1.11
C THR A 36 -12.07 10.94 -0.20
N SER A 37 -12.13 9.97 0.72
CA SER A 37 -13.33 9.73 1.54
C SER A 37 -13.07 9.99 3.02
N GLN A 38 -13.68 11.04 3.55
CA GLN A 38 -13.64 11.36 4.98
C GLN A 38 -14.31 10.26 5.84
N ASP A 39 -15.42 9.67 5.40
CA ASP A 39 -16.08 8.56 6.11
C ASP A 39 -15.17 7.33 6.25
N PHE A 40 -14.43 7.02 5.19
CA PHE A 40 -13.45 5.93 5.24
C PHE A 40 -12.32 6.24 6.22
N ARG A 41 -11.82 7.49 6.20
CA ARG A 41 -10.80 7.94 7.17
C ARG A 41 -11.31 7.90 8.61
N LYS A 42 -12.55 8.33 8.88
CA LYS A 42 -13.18 8.24 10.21
C LYS A 42 -13.32 6.80 10.68
N THR A 43 -13.70 5.90 9.79
CA THR A 43 -13.79 4.47 10.10
C THR A 43 -12.40 3.87 10.40
N MET A 44 -11.38 4.21 9.61
CA MET A 44 -10.01 3.77 9.87
C MET A 44 -9.44 4.37 11.16
N ASN A 45 -9.81 5.61 11.50
CA ASN A 45 -9.46 6.20 12.78
C ASN A 45 -10.01 5.36 13.94
N LYS A 46 -11.27 4.91 13.84
CA LYS A 46 -11.86 4.07 14.88
C LYS A 46 -11.28 2.66 14.95
N LYS A 47 -10.87 2.08 13.82
CA LYS A 47 -10.51 0.65 13.72
C LYS A 47 -9.02 0.37 13.69
N PHE A 48 -8.21 1.28 13.12
CA PHE A 48 -6.79 1.09 12.85
C PHE A 48 -6.00 2.40 13.00
N LEU A 49 -5.86 2.85 14.25
CA LEU A 49 -5.14 4.09 14.61
C LEU A 49 -3.70 4.12 14.10
N PHE A 50 -2.99 2.98 14.13
CA PHE A 50 -1.60 2.89 13.67
C PHE A 50 -1.45 3.21 12.17
N ILE A 51 -2.35 2.70 11.32
CA ILE A 51 -2.30 2.97 9.88
C ILE A 51 -2.59 4.45 9.61
N LEU A 52 -3.50 5.03 10.40
CA LEU A 52 -3.83 6.45 10.31
C LEU A 52 -2.66 7.35 10.75
N GLU A 53 -1.93 6.96 11.80
CA GLU A 53 -0.74 7.69 12.25
C GLU A 53 0.36 7.70 11.20
N VAL A 54 0.65 6.54 10.60
CA VAL A 54 1.60 6.42 9.49
C VAL A 54 1.14 7.28 8.30
N TYR A 55 -0.15 7.24 7.96
CA TYR A 55 -0.73 8.09 6.90
C TYR A 55 -0.48 9.58 7.16
N TYR A 56 -0.80 10.08 8.36
CA TYR A 56 -0.59 11.48 8.69
C TYR A 56 0.88 11.87 8.69
N LYS A 57 1.76 11.02 9.23
CA LYS A 57 3.20 11.26 9.23
C LYS A 57 3.77 11.32 7.81
N SER A 58 3.33 10.43 6.91
CA SER A 58 3.74 10.45 5.51
C SER A 58 3.23 11.70 4.77
N ILE A 59 2.00 12.14 5.04
CA ILE A 59 1.43 13.37 4.47
C ILE A 59 2.20 14.61 4.97
N GLU A 60 2.53 14.66 6.26
CA GLU A 60 3.32 15.74 6.86
C GLU A 60 4.74 15.78 6.28
N GLN A 61 5.38 14.61 6.08
CA GLN A 61 6.67 14.49 5.39
C GLN A 61 6.61 14.93 3.92
N SER A 62 5.45 14.80 3.26
CA SER A 62 5.25 15.28 1.90
C SER A 62 5.04 16.81 1.80
N GLY A 63 5.02 17.52 2.94
CA GLY A 63 4.84 18.97 3.01
C GLY A 63 3.39 19.43 2.83
N ILE A 64 2.43 18.51 2.82
CA ILE A 64 1.00 18.83 2.75
C ILE A 64 0.47 19.00 4.17
N TYR A 65 0.35 20.25 4.62
CA TYR A 65 -0.20 20.60 5.92
C TYR A 65 -1.69 20.94 5.81
N GLY A 66 -2.52 20.48 6.76
CA GLY A 66 -3.97 20.81 6.82
C GLY A 66 -4.94 19.63 6.75
N THR A 67 -4.45 18.40 6.56
CA THR A 67 -5.28 17.19 6.42
C THR A 67 -5.80 16.61 7.74
N ARG A 68 -5.44 17.20 8.88
CA ARG A 68 -5.92 16.79 10.22
C ARG A 68 -7.31 17.34 10.60
N LEU A 69 -7.94 18.15 9.75
CA LEU A 69 -9.32 18.63 9.93
C LEU A 69 -10.35 17.60 9.47
#